data_AF-A0A9P4UYT7-F1
#
_entry.id   AF-A0A9P4UYT7-F1
#
_cell.length_a   1.000
_cell.length_b   1.000
_cell.length_c   1.000
_cell.angle_alpha   90.00
_cell.angle_beta   90.00
_cell.angle_gamma   90.00
#
_symmetry.space_group_name_H-M   'P 1'
#
loop_
_entity.id
_entity.type
_entity.pdbx_description
1 polymer ?
#
loop_
_entity_poly.entity_id
_entity_poly.type
_entity_poly.pdbx_seq_one_letter_code
_entity_poly.pdbx_strand_id
1 'polypeptide(L)'
;MSPTSSISTVSAKKSWTAKEESRVKLSARLGLSWKITQLLLPDRTRDAIQQRTYLLRKSGELEPASESRKRQQESRLRWSAEEDEWLLATGPPEKRIQKKLRNRTEYAARTRYRKLMRSREKSRSQTSQTEHDANSNGASSMEPEEISNNPGNAHKGPLPKRQWTMEEDERIIRMWFDLNDPEDIHKVMPHWPAVQIRRRINAIQQEHTELFVKVRDEHMLHDPERRSTS
;
A
#
# COMPACT_ATOMS: atom_id res chain seq x y z
N MET A 1 -31.44 -56.82 24.24
CA MET A 1 -31.95 -55.64 23.50
C MET A 1 -31.16 -54.45 24.03
N SER A 2 -30.23 -53.92 23.23
CA SER A 2 -29.32 -52.85 23.66
C SER A 2 -29.90 -51.48 23.25
N PRO A 3 -29.92 -50.47 24.13
CA PRO A 3 -30.43 -49.16 23.80
C PRO A 3 -29.41 -48.40 22.92
N THR A 4 -29.85 -48.01 21.74
CA THR A 4 -29.13 -47.10 20.84
C THR A 4 -29.17 -45.69 21.44
N SER A 5 -28.03 -45.24 21.96
CA SER A 5 -27.84 -43.85 22.36
C SER A 5 -27.68 -42.98 21.10
N SER A 6 -28.79 -42.41 20.65
CA SER A 6 -28.81 -41.38 19.61
C SER A 6 -28.29 -40.06 20.19
N ILE A 7 -26.98 -39.83 20.07
CA ILE A 7 -26.37 -38.52 20.34
C ILE A 7 -26.75 -37.60 19.18
N SER A 8 -27.87 -36.89 19.32
CA SER A 8 -28.20 -35.72 18.51
C SER A 8 -27.36 -34.54 19.00
N THR A 9 -26.14 -34.38 18.47
CA THR A 9 -25.39 -33.13 18.59
C THR A 9 -26.00 -32.10 17.65
N VAL A 10 -27.04 -31.42 18.14
CA VAL A 10 -27.48 -30.15 17.56
C VAL A 10 -26.30 -29.19 17.71
N SER A 11 -25.56 -28.98 16.62
CA SER A 11 -24.38 -28.10 16.57
C SER A 11 -24.80 -26.70 16.98
N ALA A 12 -24.57 -26.35 18.25
CA ALA A 12 -24.76 -25.01 18.75
C ALA A 12 -23.89 -24.07 17.92
N LYS A 13 -24.53 -23.10 17.24
CA LYS A 13 -23.84 -22.12 16.40
C LYS A 13 -22.85 -21.35 17.29
N LYS A 14 -21.56 -21.70 17.22
CA LYS A 14 -20.48 -21.11 18.01
C LYS A 14 -20.47 -19.59 17.80
N SER A 15 -20.71 -18.82 18.87
CA SER A 15 -20.72 -17.36 18.83
C SER A 15 -19.33 -16.81 18.48
N TRP A 16 -19.26 -15.68 17.77
CA TRP A 16 -18.00 -15.03 17.43
C TRP A 16 -17.40 -14.33 18.65
N THR A 17 -16.13 -14.59 18.94
CA THR A 17 -15.41 -13.88 20.01
C THR A 17 -14.82 -12.58 19.47
N ALA A 18 -14.60 -11.60 20.36
CA ALA A 18 -13.99 -10.30 19.99
C ALA A 18 -12.61 -10.46 19.33
N LYS A 19 -11.83 -11.46 19.77
CA LYS A 19 -10.51 -11.78 19.20
C LYS A 19 -10.64 -12.29 17.76
N GLU A 20 -11.60 -13.17 17.50
CA GLU A 20 -11.87 -13.68 16.15
C GLU A 20 -12.37 -12.57 15.23
N GLU A 21 -13.28 -11.72 15.70
CA GLU A 21 -13.77 -10.57 14.93
C GLU A 21 -12.65 -9.59 14.58
N SER A 22 -11.76 -9.32 15.52
CA SER A 22 -10.58 -8.47 15.28
C SER A 22 -9.68 -9.04 14.19
N ARG A 23 -9.50 -10.37 14.15
CA ARG A 23 -8.76 -11.05 13.08
C ARG A 23 -9.48 -10.96 11.74
N VAL A 24 -10.80 -11.14 11.68
CA VAL A 24 -11.57 -10.98 10.44
C VAL A 24 -11.47 -9.55 9.91
N LYS A 25 -11.65 -8.55 10.78
CA LYS A 25 -11.51 -7.12 10.44
C LYS A 25 -10.12 -6.81 9.90
N LEU A 26 -9.08 -7.29 10.58
CA LEU A 26 -7.69 -7.10 10.17
C LEU A 26 -7.40 -7.76 8.81
N SER A 27 -7.79 -9.03 8.63
CA SER A 27 -7.58 -9.75 7.38
C SER A 27 -8.28 -9.07 6.20
N ALA A 28 -9.51 -8.59 6.40
CA ALA A 28 -10.24 -7.87 5.37
C ALA A 28 -9.60 -6.52 5.04
N ARG A 29 -9.08 -5.79 6.05
CA ARG A 29 -8.36 -4.53 5.87
C ARG A 29 -7.05 -4.71 5.09
N LEU A 30 -6.32 -5.79 5.38
CA LEU A 30 -5.07 -6.16 4.71
C LEU A 30 -5.30 -6.87 3.35
N GLY A 31 -6.54 -7.14 2.97
CA GLY A 31 -6.86 -7.84 1.73
C GLY A 31 -6.30 -9.27 1.66
N LEU A 32 -6.22 -9.96 2.80
CA LEU A 32 -5.70 -11.33 2.86
C LEU A 32 -6.66 -12.31 2.18
N SER A 33 -6.11 -13.41 1.66
CA SER A 33 -6.92 -14.50 1.11
C SER A 33 -7.76 -15.16 2.21
N TRP A 34 -8.90 -15.75 1.82
CA TRP A 34 -9.74 -16.51 2.74
C TRP A 34 -9.01 -17.71 3.35
N LYS A 35 -8.10 -18.34 2.59
CA LYS A 35 -7.27 -19.46 3.05
C LYS A 35 -6.37 -19.02 4.20
N ILE A 36 -5.70 -17.87 4.07
CA ILE A 36 -4.87 -17.29 5.15
C ILE A 36 -5.72 -16.90 6.35
N THR A 37 -6.88 -16.31 6.09
CA THR A 37 -7.81 -15.92 7.17
C THR A 37 -8.34 -17.12 7.94
N GLN A 38 -8.50 -18.26 7.29
CA GLN A 38 -8.88 -19.51 7.93
C GLN A 38 -7.75 -20.09 8.78
N LEU A 39 -6.49 -20.01 8.32
CA LEU A 39 -5.34 -20.40 9.16
C LEU A 39 -5.24 -19.55 10.44
N LEU A 40 -5.69 -18.29 10.37
CA LEU A 40 -5.81 -17.41 11.54
C LEU A 40 -6.94 -17.78 12.51
N LEU A 41 -7.89 -18.59 12.05
CA LEU A 41 -9.13 -18.93 12.74
C LEU A 41 -9.40 -20.43 12.55
N PRO A 42 -8.55 -21.32 13.09
CA PRO A 42 -8.61 -22.76 12.80
C PRO A 42 -9.95 -23.39 13.20
N ASP A 43 -10.62 -22.81 14.19
CA ASP A 43 -11.94 -23.22 14.66
C ASP A 43 -13.11 -22.75 13.77
N ARG A 44 -12.82 -22.01 12.68
CA ARG A 44 -13.83 -21.44 11.79
C ARG A 44 -13.65 -21.98 10.39
N THR A 45 -14.76 -22.33 9.77
CA THR A 45 -14.78 -22.68 8.35
C THR A 45 -14.60 -21.41 7.50
N ARG A 46 -14.05 -21.59 6.31
CA ARG A 46 -13.94 -20.52 5.30
C ARG A 46 -15.28 -19.82 5.07
N ASP A 47 -16.37 -20.58 4.96
CA ASP A 47 -17.70 -20.04 4.69
C ASP A 47 -18.21 -19.20 5.86
N ALA A 48 -17.96 -19.63 7.10
CA ALA A 48 -18.30 -18.84 8.28
C ALA A 48 -17.56 -17.49 8.29
N ILE A 49 -16.28 -17.47 7.91
CA ILE A 49 -15.46 -16.26 7.81
C ILE A 49 -16.00 -15.33 6.71
N GLN A 50 -16.35 -15.87 5.54
CA GLN A 50 -16.91 -15.09 4.44
C GLN A 50 -18.25 -14.47 4.84
N GLN A 51 -19.15 -15.28 5.42
CA GLN A 51 -20.45 -14.82 5.91
C GLN A 51 -20.28 -13.75 6.99
N ARG A 52 -19.34 -13.92 7.92
CA ARG A 52 -19.08 -12.91 8.96
C ARG A 52 -18.53 -11.63 8.37
N THR A 53 -17.60 -11.71 7.42
CA THR A 53 -17.06 -10.51 6.74
C THR A 53 -18.16 -9.76 5.99
N TYR A 54 -19.07 -10.49 5.33
CA TYR A 54 -20.24 -9.90 4.69
C TYR A 54 -21.14 -9.16 5.70
N LEU A 55 -21.44 -9.78 6.85
CA LEU A 55 -22.23 -9.16 7.90
C LEU A 55 -21.56 -7.90 8.47
N LEU A 56 -20.25 -7.94 8.71
CA LEU A 56 -19.49 -6.78 9.19
C LEU A 56 -19.48 -5.62 8.19
N ARG A 57 -19.45 -5.90 6.88
CA ARG A 57 -19.62 -4.87 5.85
C ARG A 57 -21.03 -4.31 5.85
N LYS A 58 -22.04 -5.18 5.98
CA LYS A 58 -23.45 -4.78 6.02
C LYS A 58 -23.78 -3.94 7.25
N SER A 59 -23.13 -4.20 8.40
CA SER A 59 -23.29 -3.39 9.61
C SER A 59 -22.48 -2.10 9.61
N GLY A 60 -21.65 -1.86 8.59
CA GLY A 60 -20.77 -0.68 8.51
C GLY A 60 -19.53 -0.76 9.41
N GLU A 61 -19.30 -1.88 10.11
CA GLU A 61 -18.11 -2.09 10.93
C GLU A 61 -16.85 -2.37 10.10
N LEU A 62 -17.02 -2.60 8.80
CA LEU A 62 -15.93 -2.95 7.89
C LEU A 62 -16.11 -2.17 6.60
N GLU A 63 -15.24 -1.17 6.40
CA GLU A 63 -15.14 -0.43 5.16
C GLU A 63 -14.88 -1.39 3.98
N PRO A 64 -15.51 -1.18 2.82
CA PRO A 64 -15.23 -2.01 1.66
C PRO A 64 -13.75 -1.88 1.27
N ALA A 65 -13.17 -2.99 0.84
CA ALA A 65 -11.72 -3.11 0.63
C ALA A 65 -11.16 -2.15 -0.45
N SER A 66 -12.04 -1.53 -1.25
CA SER A 66 -11.73 -0.46 -2.19
C SER A 66 -11.58 0.89 -1.49
N GLU A 67 -12.48 1.25 -0.58
CA GLU A 67 -12.40 2.49 0.22
C GLU A 67 -11.18 2.45 1.15
N SER A 68 -10.92 1.31 1.81
CA SER A 68 -9.79 1.21 2.73
C SER A 68 -8.44 1.40 2.03
N ARG A 69 -8.29 0.81 0.84
CA ARG A 69 -7.11 0.99 -0.02
C ARG A 69 -7.02 2.41 -0.56
N LYS A 70 -8.13 2.97 -1.05
CA LYS A 70 -8.18 4.35 -1.54
C LYS A 70 -7.79 5.34 -0.44
N ARG A 71 -8.30 5.18 0.77
CA ARG A 71 -7.98 6.05 1.92
C ARG A 71 -6.53 5.91 2.38
N GLN A 72 -5.96 4.70 2.36
CA GLN A 72 -4.53 4.48 2.59
C GLN A 72 -3.66 5.09 1.48
N GLN A 73 -4.11 5.02 0.23
CA GLN A 73 -3.44 5.64 -0.90
C GLN A 73 -3.50 7.17 -0.81
N GLU A 74 -4.64 7.74 -0.46
CA GLU A 74 -4.83 9.18 -0.25
C GLU A 74 -3.99 9.71 0.90
N SER A 75 -3.93 9.01 2.04
CA SER A 75 -3.06 9.41 3.15
C SER A 75 -1.57 9.35 2.77
N ARG A 76 -1.17 8.38 1.94
CA ARG A 76 0.17 8.32 1.33
C ARG A 76 0.45 9.33 0.23
N LEU A 77 -0.55 10.07 -0.23
CA LEU A 77 -0.40 11.07 -1.30
C LEU A 77 -0.48 12.51 -0.80
N ARG A 78 -1.12 12.78 0.34
CA ARG A 78 -1.24 14.15 0.90
C ARG A 78 0.00 14.57 1.67
N TRP A 79 0.73 15.58 1.20
CA TRP A 79 1.86 16.18 1.91
C TRP A 79 1.37 17.08 3.05
N SER A 80 1.95 16.94 4.26
CA SER A 80 1.68 17.85 5.36
C SER A 80 2.51 19.13 5.25
N ALA A 81 2.05 20.21 5.91
CA ALA A 81 2.81 21.46 5.97
C ALA A 81 4.17 21.27 6.67
N GLU A 82 4.22 20.43 7.70
CA GLU A 82 5.46 20.07 8.40
C GLU A 82 6.44 19.30 7.47
N GLU A 83 5.93 18.38 6.64
CA GLU A 83 6.74 17.67 5.65
C GLU A 83 7.32 18.64 4.61
N ASP A 84 6.51 19.61 4.16
CA ASP A 84 6.94 20.64 3.20
C ASP A 84 7.97 21.61 3.79
N GLU A 85 7.75 22.08 5.02
CA GLU A 85 8.69 22.94 5.75
C GLU A 85 10.03 22.23 5.95
N TRP A 86 10.00 20.97 6.36
CA TRP A 86 11.20 20.17 6.52
C TRP A 86 11.95 19.98 5.19
N LEU A 87 11.24 19.72 4.09
CA LEU A 87 11.85 19.62 2.76
C LEU A 87 12.52 20.94 2.34
N LEU A 88 11.92 22.09 2.64
CA LEU A 88 12.49 23.40 2.35
C LEU A 88 13.71 23.72 3.23
N ALA A 89 13.68 23.35 4.51
CA ALA A 89 14.76 23.59 5.46
C ALA A 89 16.00 22.72 5.18
N THR A 90 15.79 21.48 4.72
CA THR A 90 16.88 20.49 4.56
C THR A 90 17.52 20.54 3.17
N GLY A 91 16.89 21.23 2.21
CA GLY A 91 17.39 21.34 0.84
C GLY A 91 17.11 20.09 -0.01
N PRO A 92 17.77 19.96 -1.18
CA PRO A 92 17.55 18.86 -2.10
C PRO A 92 17.77 17.53 -1.38
N PRO A 93 16.78 16.63 -1.41
CA PRO A 93 16.94 15.43 -0.67
C PRO A 93 17.85 14.44 -1.39
N GLU A 94 19.10 14.36 -0.96
CA GLU A 94 20.04 13.32 -1.37
C GLU A 94 20.17 12.27 -0.27
N LYS A 95 19.62 11.08 -0.51
CA LYS A 95 19.73 9.83 0.29
C LYS A 95 19.34 9.88 1.79
N ARG A 96 19.13 11.06 2.39
CA ARG A 96 18.88 11.27 3.83
C ARG A 96 17.41 11.25 4.24
N ILE A 97 16.48 11.13 3.28
CA ILE A 97 15.03 11.25 3.54
C ILE A 97 14.45 10.10 4.36
N GLN A 98 14.93 8.87 4.13
CA GLN A 98 14.29 7.66 4.66
C GLN A 98 14.19 7.65 6.19
N LYS A 99 15.07 8.38 6.89
CA LYS A 99 15.07 8.40 8.36
C LYS A 99 13.91 9.20 8.94
N LYS A 100 13.44 10.26 8.25
CA LYS A 100 12.43 11.20 8.76
C LYS A 100 11.10 11.13 8.02
N LEU A 101 11.09 10.92 6.71
CA LEU A 101 9.87 10.63 5.95
C LEU A 101 9.75 9.13 5.68
N ARG A 102 9.62 8.33 6.75
CA ARG A 102 9.57 6.85 6.66
C ARG A 102 8.46 6.32 5.76
N ASN A 103 7.42 7.12 5.55
CA ASN A 103 6.26 6.79 4.74
C ASN A 103 6.30 7.38 3.32
N ARG A 104 7.41 8.03 2.92
CA ARG A 104 7.57 8.65 1.59
C ARG A 104 8.79 8.09 0.87
N THR A 105 8.65 7.93 -0.44
CA THR A 105 9.79 7.53 -1.29
C THR A 105 10.69 8.73 -1.58
N GLU A 106 11.96 8.46 -1.84
CA GLU A 106 12.93 9.50 -2.21
C GLU A 106 12.47 10.31 -3.42
N TYR A 107 11.93 9.61 -4.42
CA TYR A 107 11.39 10.20 -5.64
C TYR A 107 10.19 11.13 -5.36
N ALA A 108 9.28 10.73 -4.48
CA ALA A 108 8.11 11.53 -4.13
C ALA A 108 8.53 12.85 -3.44
N ALA A 109 9.45 12.75 -2.47
CA ALA A 109 10.00 13.90 -1.77
C ALA A 109 10.80 14.84 -2.69
N ARG A 110 11.62 14.30 -3.60
CA ARG A 110 12.33 15.11 -4.60
C ARG A 110 11.37 15.83 -5.55
N THR A 111 10.32 15.13 -5.99
CA THR A 111 9.27 15.72 -6.85
C THR A 111 8.51 16.81 -6.11
N ARG A 112 8.18 16.60 -4.82
CA ARG A 112 7.53 17.62 -3.99
C ARG A 112 8.41 18.83 -3.76
N TYR A 113 9.67 18.63 -3.39
CA TYR A 113 10.65 19.70 -3.21
C TYR A 113 10.75 20.59 -4.46
N ARG A 114 10.88 20.00 -5.66
CA ARG A 114 10.89 20.75 -6.92
C ARG A 114 9.62 21.57 -7.13
N LYS A 115 8.45 21.02 -6.78
CA LYS A 115 7.18 21.75 -6.87
C LYS A 115 7.13 22.93 -5.87
N LEU A 116 7.57 22.73 -4.63
CA LEU A 116 7.63 23.79 -3.62
C LEU A 116 8.55 24.94 -4.04
N MET A 117 9.72 24.63 -4.59
CA MET A 117 10.65 25.64 -5.10
C MET A 117 10.05 26.44 -6.26
N ARG A 118 9.40 25.78 -7.23
CA ARG A 118 8.68 26.45 -8.32
C ARG A 118 7.52 27.33 -7.82
N SER A 119 6.76 26.87 -6.83
CA SER A 119 5.70 27.67 -6.21
C SER A 119 6.26 28.92 -5.54
N ARG A 120 7.40 28.81 -4.85
CA ARG A 120 8.08 29.94 -4.19
C ARG A 120 8.66 30.94 -5.19
N GLU A 121 9.24 30.45 -6.29
CA GLU A 121 9.70 31.30 -7.41
C GLU A 121 8.53 32.04 -8.06
N LYS A 122 7.41 31.35 -8.31
CA LYS A 122 6.19 31.97 -8.85
C LYS A 122 5.64 33.05 -7.92
N SER A 123 5.61 32.80 -6.61
CA SER A 123 5.20 33.81 -5.63
C SER A 123 6.14 35.03 -5.62
N ARG A 124 7.46 34.81 -5.77
CA ARG A 124 8.45 35.91 -5.86
C ARG A 124 8.28 36.72 -7.13
N SER A 125 8.11 36.07 -8.28
CA SER A 125 7.89 36.77 -9.55
C SER A 125 6.58 37.56 -9.55
N GLN A 126 5.53 37.05 -8.90
CA GLN A 126 4.29 37.81 -8.74
C GLN A 126 4.45 39.07 -7.87
N THR A 127 5.30 39.03 -6.84
CA THR A 127 5.61 40.24 -6.04
C THR A 127 6.42 41.26 -6.83
N SER A 128 7.30 40.82 -7.73
CA SER A 128 8.10 41.71 -8.60
C SER A 128 7.33 42.25 -9.81
N GLN A 129 6.22 41.62 -10.20
CA GLN A 129 5.42 42.04 -11.35
C GLN A 129 4.40 43.13 -11.00
N THR A 130 4.07 43.31 -9.70
CA THR A 130 3.21 44.43 -9.26
C THR A 130 3.93 45.79 -9.28
N GLU A 131 5.25 45.82 -9.48
CA GLU A 131 6.05 47.05 -9.55
C GLU A 131 6.43 47.45 -10.99
N HIS A 132 6.13 46.63 -12.01
CA HIS A 132 6.52 46.89 -13.40
C HIS A 132 5.37 47.11 -14.40
N ASP A 133 4.10 47.07 -13.98
CA ASP A 133 2.92 47.30 -14.83
C ASP A 133 2.61 48.80 -15.05
N ALA A 134 3.65 49.61 -15.25
CA ALA A 134 3.52 51.00 -15.70
C ALA A 134 4.52 51.35 -16.81
N ASN A 135 4.89 50.41 -17.69
CA ASN A 135 5.39 50.82 -19.00
C ASN A 135 5.41 49.68 -20.02
N SER A 136 5.13 50.05 -21.27
CA SER A 136 5.46 49.33 -22.52
C SER A 136 4.36 48.50 -23.18
N ASN A 137 3.60 49.19 -24.04
CA ASN A 137 3.01 48.65 -25.26
C ASN A 137 4.11 48.07 -26.19
N GLY A 138 3.85 46.94 -26.84
CA GLY A 138 4.73 46.40 -27.88
C GLY A 138 4.26 45.08 -28.46
N ALA A 139 3.57 45.16 -29.59
CA ALA A 139 3.02 44.04 -30.38
C ALA A 139 4.10 43.19 -31.09
N SER A 140 3.84 41.88 -31.22
CA SER A 140 4.02 41.02 -32.42
C SER A 140 3.94 39.55 -31.98
N SER A 141 3.03 38.73 -32.50
CA SER A 141 2.98 38.11 -33.83
C SER A 141 3.79 36.79 -33.92
N MET A 142 3.12 35.79 -34.51
CA MET A 142 3.56 34.45 -34.96
C MET A 142 3.56 33.27 -33.96
N GLU A 143 2.48 32.49 -34.06
CA GLU A 143 2.51 31.02 -34.23
C GLU A 143 3.15 30.63 -35.59
N PRO A 144 3.58 29.37 -35.90
CA PRO A 144 3.06 28.10 -35.37
C PRO A 144 4.09 26.95 -35.15
N GLU A 145 3.53 25.78 -34.80
CA GLU A 145 3.92 24.40 -35.15
C GLU A 145 4.48 23.46 -34.07
N GLU A 146 3.76 22.33 -33.99
CA GLU A 146 4.03 21.10 -33.29
C GLU A 146 5.28 20.40 -33.81
N ILE A 147 6.15 19.90 -32.92
CA ILE A 147 6.82 18.61 -33.14
C ILE A 147 6.85 17.83 -31.82
N SER A 148 5.97 16.83 -31.77
CA SER A 148 6.04 15.65 -30.92
C SER A 148 7.42 15.00 -31.02
N ASN A 149 8.12 14.81 -29.89
CA ASN A 149 9.18 13.82 -29.79
C ASN A 149 9.23 13.22 -28.37
N ASN A 150 8.55 12.08 -28.25
CA ASN A 150 8.63 11.13 -27.15
C ASN A 150 9.80 10.17 -27.42
N PRO A 151 10.90 10.18 -26.64
CA PRO A 151 12.00 9.27 -26.88
C PRO A 151 11.82 7.97 -26.08
N GLY A 152 11.77 6.84 -26.81
CA GLY A 152 12.39 5.61 -26.33
C GLY A 152 11.46 4.52 -25.79
N ASN A 153 10.57 3.97 -26.62
CA ASN A 153 10.11 2.59 -26.42
C ASN A 153 11.06 1.63 -27.16
N ALA A 154 12.27 1.48 -26.62
CA ALA A 154 13.26 0.56 -27.15
C ALA A 154 12.91 -0.88 -26.76
N HIS A 155 12.92 -1.74 -27.77
CA HIS A 155 12.71 -3.17 -27.73
C HIS A 155 13.30 -3.87 -26.49
N LYS A 156 12.44 -4.59 -25.76
CA LYS A 156 12.87 -5.69 -24.92
C LYS A 156 12.40 -6.98 -25.58
N GLY A 157 13.35 -7.71 -26.17
CA GLY A 157 13.13 -9.11 -26.53
C GLY A 157 12.69 -9.93 -25.31
N PRO A 158 12.22 -11.17 -25.50
CA PRO A 158 11.77 -12.01 -24.41
C PRO A 158 12.94 -12.28 -23.47
N LEU A 159 12.99 -11.53 -22.37
CA LEU A 159 13.93 -11.76 -21.28
C LEU A 159 13.70 -13.20 -20.76
N PRO A 160 14.78 -13.94 -20.45
CA PRO A 160 14.65 -15.26 -19.86
C PRO A 160 13.74 -15.19 -18.63
N LYS A 161 12.83 -16.16 -18.50
CA LYS A 161 11.88 -16.26 -17.39
C LYS A 161 12.66 -16.53 -16.11
N ARG A 162 13.17 -15.46 -15.48
CA ARG A 162 13.78 -15.51 -14.15
C ARG A 162 12.75 -16.14 -13.21
N GLN A 163 13.17 -17.18 -12.50
CA GLN A 163 12.32 -17.86 -11.52
C GLN A 163 12.42 -17.12 -10.19
N TRP A 164 11.32 -17.10 -9.44
CA TRP A 164 11.26 -16.54 -8.08
C TRP A 164 11.98 -17.47 -7.11
N THR A 165 12.84 -16.91 -6.26
CA THR A 165 13.45 -17.70 -5.17
C THR A 165 12.64 -17.58 -3.87
N MET A 166 12.87 -18.50 -2.94
CA MET A 166 12.23 -18.48 -1.61
C MET A 166 12.58 -17.22 -0.82
N GLU A 167 13.82 -16.73 -0.93
CA GLU A 167 14.27 -15.50 -0.26
C GLU A 167 13.58 -14.27 -0.85
N GLU A 168 13.34 -14.26 -2.17
CA GLU A 168 12.55 -13.21 -2.81
C GLU A 168 11.11 -13.24 -2.32
N ASP A 169 10.50 -14.42 -2.21
CA ASP A 169 9.15 -14.58 -1.66
C ASP A 169 9.07 -14.06 -0.21
N GLU A 170 9.98 -14.45 0.67
CA GLU A 170 10.04 -13.93 2.04
C GLU A 170 10.17 -12.40 2.06
N ARG A 171 11.04 -11.85 1.21
CA ARG A 171 11.23 -10.41 1.10
C ARG A 171 9.96 -9.70 0.64
N ILE A 172 9.27 -10.19 -0.40
CA ILE A 172 8.04 -9.53 -0.88
C ILE A 172 6.92 -9.62 0.15
N ILE A 173 6.84 -10.71 0.93
CA ILE A 173 5.84 -10.88 1.99
C ILE A 173 6.09 -9.87 3.11
N ARG A 174 7.35 -9.72 3.59
CA ARG A 174 7.70 -8.72 4.61
C ARG A 174 7.30 -7.31 4.13
N MET A 175 7.71 -6.97 2.91
CA MET A 175 7.38 -5.68 2.32
C MET A 175 5.89 -5.52 2.04
N TRP A 176 5.15 -6.60 1.82
CA TRP A 176 3.69 -6.56 1.69
C TRP A 176 3.03 -6.19 3.01
N PHE A 177 3.53 -6.67 4.15
CA PHE A 177 3.02 -6.25 5.46
C PHE A 177 3.33 -4.78 5.77
N ASP A 178 4.49 -4.29 5.35
CA ASP A 178 4.87 -2.88 5.55
C ASP A 178 4.18 -1.92 4.57
N LEU A 179 4.20 -2.26 3.29
CA LEU A 179 3.81 -1.38 2.19
C LEU A 179 2.40 -1.68 1.65
N ASN A 180 1.88 -2.90 1.77
CA ASN A 180 0.52 -3.27 1.32
C ASN A 180 0.13 -2.80 -0.11
N ASP A 181 1.12 -2.53 -0.96
CA ASP A 181 0.93 -2.05 -2.34
C ASP A 181 2.06 -2.60 -3.24
N PRO A 182 1.74 -3.37 -4.30
CA PRO A 182 2.76 -3.92 -5.19
C PRO A 182 3.56 -2.84 -5.93
N GLU A 183 2.99 -1.65 -6.13
CA GLU A 183 3.70 -0.53 -6.77
C GLU A 183 4.79 0.04 -5.87
N ASP A 184 4.55 0.08 -4.56
CA ASP A 184 5.55 0.50 -3.59
C ASP A 184 6.64 -0.57 -3.42
N ILE A 185 6.26 -1.86 -3.46
CA ILE A 185 7.22 -2.97 -3.46
C ILE A 185 8.12 -2.92 -4.70
N HIS A 186 7.54 -2.64 -5.88
CA HIS A 186 8.30 -2.49 -7.14
C HIS A 186 9.39 -1.43 -7.05
N LYS A 187 9.16 -0.33 -6.33
CA LYS A 187 10.19 0.73 -6.18
C LYS A 187 11.43 0.24 -5.44
N VAL A 188 11.28 -0.73 -4.53
CA VAL A 188 12.38 -1.33 -3.78
C VAL A 188 12.93 -2.57 -4.50
N MET A 189 12.11 -3.24 -5.32
CA MET A 189 12.49 -4.38 -6.17
C MET A 189 12.25 -4.04 -7.65
N PRO A 190 13.00 -3.09 -8.24
CA PRO A 190 12.72 -2.54 -9.58
C PRO A 190 12.92 -3.57 -10.70
N HIS A 191 13.64 -4.64 -10.42
CA HIS A 191 13.85 -5.74 -11.35
C HIS A 191 12.62 -6.63 -11.52
N TRP A 192 11.62 -6.55 -10.63
CA TRP A 192 10.33 -7.23 -10.75
C TRP A 192 9.22 -6.20 -11.02
N PRO A 193 8.57 -6.22 -12.19
CA PRO A 193 7.44 -5.34 -12.46
C PRO A 193 6.33 -5.52 -11.42
N ALA A 194 5.64 -4.43 -11.05
CA ALA A 194 4.57 -4.45 -10.05
C ALA A 194 3.47 -5.50 -10.35
N VAL A 195 3.17 -5.73 -11.63
CA VAL A 195 2.24 -6.79 -12.06
C VAL A 195 2.74 -8.19 -11.69
N GLN A 196 4.05 -8.45 -11.84
CA GLN A 196 4.64 -9.74 -11.48
C GLN A 196 4.70 -9.91 -9.96
N ILE A 197 5.04 -8.85 -9.21
CA ILE A 197 4.97 -8.84 -7.74
C ILE A 197 3.56 -9.17 -7.27
N ARG A 198 2.53 -8.50 -7.81
CA ARG A 198 1.13 -8.76 -7.47
C ARG A 198 0.74 -10.21 -7.74
N ARG A 199 1.10 -10.74 -8.92
CA ARG A 199 0.86 -12.14 -9.28
C ARG A 199 1.59 -13.10 -8.33
N ARG A 200 2.83 -12.80 -7.95
CA ARG A 200 3.61 -13.64 -7.05
C ARG A 200 3.04 -13.63 -5.64
N ILE A 201 2.68 -12.47 -5.09
CA ILE A 201 1.99 -12.38 -3.79
C ILE A 201 0.75 -13.25 -3.80
N ASN A 202 -0.10 -13.15 -4.83
CA ASN A 202 -1.28 -14.00 -4.95
C ASN A 202 -0.92 -15.50 -5.02
N ALA A 203 0.12 -15.88 -5.76
CA ALA A 203 0.59 -17.25 -5.86
C ALA A 203 1.09 -17.78 -4.49
N ILE A 204 1.92 -17.02 -3.78
CA ILE A 204 2.38 -17.36 -2.42
C ILE A 204 1.19 -17.54 -1.47
N GLN A 205 0.18 -16.66 -1.55
CA GLN A 205 -1.02 -16.79 -0.71
C GLN A 205 -1.81 -18.09 -0.99
N GLN A 206 -1.67 -18.69 -2.17
CA GLN A 206 -2.31 -19.95 -2.56
C GLN A 206 -1.43 -21.16 -2.25
N GLU A 207 -0.17 -21.12 -2.69
CA GLU A 207 0.79 -22.22 -2.70
C GLU A 207 1.55 -22.32 -1.37
N HIS A 208 2.09 -21.21 -0.88
CA HIS A 208 3.03 -21.15 0.25
C HIS A 208 2.40 -20.43 1.46
N THR A 209 1.22 -20.88 1.87
CA THR A 209 0.40 -20.20 2.88
C THR A 209 1.09 -20.16 4.25
N GLU A 210 1.89 -21.18 4.56
CA GLU A 210 2.69 -21.28 5.80
C GLU A 210 3.77 -20.20 5.89
N LEU A 211 4.44 -19.91 4.77
CA LEU A 211 5.46 -18.85 4.70
C LEU A 211 4.86 -17.49 5.02
N PHE A 212 3.66 -17.23 4.47
CA PHE A 212 2.93 -15.99 4.71
C PHE A 212 2.50 -15.84 6.19
N VAL A 213 2.12 -16.95 6.84
CA VAL A 213 1.78 -16.99 8.27
C VAL A 213 3.03 -16.78 9.14
N LYS A 214 4.12 -17.49 8.85
CA LYS A 214 5.39 -17.38 9.57
C LYS A 214 5.92 -15.94 9.57
N VAL A 215 6.05 -15.34 8.38
CA VAL A 215 6.58 -13.97 8.24
C VAL A 215 5.69 -12.95 8.94
N ARG A 216 4.36 -13.14 8.91
CA ARG A 216 3.43 -12.28 9.67
C ARG A 216 3.68 -12.38 11.18
N ASP A 217 3.81 -13.59 11.71
CA ASP A 217 3.95 -13.79 13.14
C ASP A 217 5.28 -13.21 13.64
N GLU A 218 6.35 -13.34 12.85
CA GLU A 218 7.61 -12.61 13.07
C GLU A 218 7.42 -11.08 13.04
N HIS A 219 6.68 -10.57 12.05
CA HIS A 219 6.41 -9.14 11.90
C HIS A 219 5.62 -8.58 13.09
N MET A 220 4.61 -9.32 13.57
CA MET A 220 3.78 -8.95 14.72
C MET A 220 4.54 -9.01 16.05
N LEU A 221 5.53 -9.91 16.18
CA LEU A 221 6.37 -10.00 17.38
C LEU A 221 7.31 -8.80 17.54
N HIS A 222 7.69 -8.18 16.41
CA HIS A 222 8.63 -7.05 16.33
C HIS A 222 7.98 -5.67 16.21
N ASP A 223 6.66 -5.55 16.39
CA ASP A 223 5.97 -4.25 16.47
C ASP A 223 5.81 -3.83 17.96
N PRO A 224 6.79 -3.11 18.56
CA PRO A 224 6.77 -2.76 19.98
C PRO A 224 5.63 -1.80 20.35
N GLU A 225 5.05 -1.07 19.38
CA GLU A 225 3.98 -0.09 19.65
C GLU A 225 2.62 -0.74 19.92
N ARG A 226 2.43 -2.04 19.64
CA ARG A 226 1.17 -2.75 19.92
C ARG A 226 1.10 -3.45 21.28
N ARG A 227 2.18 -3.44 22.08
CA ARG A 227 2.18 -4.07 23.42
C ARG A 227 1.63 -3.18 24.54
N SER A 228 1.28 -1.92 24.25
CA SER A 228 0.91 -0.94 25.28
C SER A 228 -0.59 -0.75 25.52
N THR A 229 -1.46 -1.66 25.05
CA THR A 229 -2.91 -1.57 25.30
C THR A 229 -3.53 -2.87 25.79
N SER A 230 -2.86 -3.52 26.74
CA SER A 230 -3.48 -4.56 27.59
C SER A 230 -3.37 -4.14 29.05
#